data_AF-A0A9E5V8N2-F1
#
_entry.id   AF-A0A9E5V8N2-F1
#
_cell.length_a   1.000
_cell.length_b   1.000
_cell.length_c   1.000
_cell.angle_alpha   90.00
_cell.angle_beta   90.00
_cell.angle_gamma   90.00
#
_symmetry.space_group_name_H-M   'P 1'
#
loop_
_entity.id
_entity.type
_entity.pdbx_description
1 polymer ?
#
loop_
_entity_poly.entity_id
_entity_poly.type
_entity_poly.pdbx_seq_one_letter_code
_entity_poly.pdbx_strand_id
1 'polypeptide(L)'
;MALGNKSTSPHSVGVPQSQPASKPAKIPTSKNPDFMETLVTWAFKILTFPLWIVTTVFGQLLTPGAAGATFLGKVLFIFLVVLSSDSYWQVLFQSKPLFPWYETSWTGWGWLPSLSLFPPGIGLGLFANPTFYLCIAISFVIQMFESAFVTGDKFGKLNPKMIGLIAIAFWGFDIIATFASRNPWRYTDPQQVLMCILFNVFTIACAELGRWGEKVLAGKQ
;
A
#
# COMPACT_ATOMS: atom_id res chain seq x y z
N MET A 1 71.59 -21.59 -35.75
CA MET A 1 72.80 -21.37 -34.92
C MET A 1 72.38 -21.42 -33.44
N ALA A 2 73.31 -21.81 -32.54
CA ALA A 2 73.13 -21.97 -31.09
C ALA A 2 72.10 -23.07 -30.69
N LEU A 3 72.54 -24.25 -30.21
CA LEU A 3 73.00 -24.57 -28.83
C LEU A 3 71.82 -24.46 -27.85
N GLY A 4 71.33 -25.50 -27.18
CA GLY A 4 72.00 -26.62 -26.48
C GLY A 4 71.42 -26.65 -25.05
N ASN A 5 71.52 -27.68 -24.19
CA ASN A 5 72.11 -29.01 -24.28
C ASN A 5 71.57 -29.84 -23.09
N LYS A 6 71.34 -31.16 -23.27
CA LYS A 6 71.27 -32.26 -22.26
C LYS A 6 70.46 -32.16 -20.94
N SER A 7 69.90 -33.35 -20.63
CA SER A 7 69.57 -33.90 -19.29
C SER A 7 68.24 -33.45 -18.65
N THR A 8 67.48 -34.29 -17.93
CA THR A 8 67.61 -35.75 -17.67
C THR A 8 66.22 -36.40 -17.50
N SER A 9 66.06 -37.68 -17.83
CA SER A 9 64.92 -38.53 -17.40
C SER A 9 65.34 -39.50 -16.30
N PRO A 10 64.48 -39.79 -15.30
CA PRO A 10 64.15 -41.20 -15.07
C PRO A 10 62.69 -41.46 -14.62
N HIS A 11 62.10 -42.52 -15.21
CA HIS A 11 61.05 -43.42 -14.69
C HIS A 11 59.67 -42.81 -14.26
N SER A 12 58.52 -43.47 -14.48
CA SER A 12 58.27 -44.86 -14.88
C SER A 12 57.08 -45.02 -15.83
N VAL A 13 57.20 -45.99 -16.76
CA VAL A 13 56.21 -47.01 -17.20
C VAL A 13 54.73 -46.61 -17.01
N GLY A 14 53.91 -46.45 -18.07
CA GLY A 14 53.48 -47.52 -18.99
C GLY A 14 52.39 -48.40 -18.33
N VAL A 15 51.31 -48.87 -18.95
CA VAL A 15 50.96 -48.99 -20.38
C VAL A 15 49.41 -48.81 -20.54
N PRO A 16 48.66 -49.32 -21.56
CA PRO A 16 47.58 -48.56 -22.19
C PRO A 16 46.18 -48.87 -21.64
N GLN A 17 45.18 -48.07 -22.02
CA GLN A 17 43.78 -48.42 -21.79
C GLN A 17 42.92 -48.32 -23.06
N SER A 18 42.66 -49.48 -23.66
CA SER A 18 41.66 -49.68 -24.71
C SER A 18 40.27 -49.96 -24.11
N GLN A 19 39.25 -49.55 -24.85
CA GLN A 19 37.80 -49.66 -24.57
C GLN A 19 37.31 -51.13 -24.42
N PRO A 20 36.15 -51.43 -23.79
CA PRO A 20 34.88 -50.66 -23.93
C PRO A 20 34.05 -50.37 -22.67
N ALA A 21 33.17 -49.37 -22.81
CA ALA A 21 32.25 -48.93 -21.75
C ALA A 21 31.02 -49.84 -21.62
N SER A 22 30.83 -50.42 -20.43
CA SER A 22 29.55 -50.99 -20.03
C SER A 22 28.57 -49.88 -19.65
N LYS A 23 27.43 -49.81 -20.33
CA LYS A 23 26.34 -48.89 -19.96
C LYS A 23 25.65 -49.42 -18.70
N PRO A 24 25.55 -48.65 -17.60
CA PRO A 24 24.67 -49.03 -16.49
C PRO A 24 23.21 -49.04 -16.99
N ALA A 25 22.41 -49.97 -16.44
CA ALA A 25 21.11 -50.32 -16.98
C ALA A 25 20.10 -49.15 -16.97
N LYS A 26 19.26 -49.08 -18.02
CA LYS A 26 18.05 -48.25 -17.97
C LYS A 26 17.13 -48.79 -16.87
N ILE A 27 16.90 -47.97 -15.84
CA ILE A 27 15.77 -48.15 -14.92
C ILE A 27 14.49 -48.14 -15.79
N PRO A 28 13.59 -49.14 -15.70
CA PRO A 28 12.37 -49.15 -16.47
C PRO A 28 11.48 -47.99 -16.02
N THR A 29 11.35 -46.99 -16.89
CA THR A 29 10.47 -45.83 -16.67
C THR A 29 9.03 -46.31 -16.84
N SER A 30 8.44 -46.83 -15.76
CA SER A 30 7.03 -47.26 -15.76
C SER A 30 6.15 -46.08 -16.13
N LYS A 31 5.33 -46.29 -17.16
CA LYS A 31 4.71 -45.23 -17.95
C LYS A 31 3.23 -45.15 -17.61
N ASN A 32 2.93 -44.58 -16.44
CA ASN A 32 1.70 -43.87 -16.05
C ASN A 32 1.83 -43.49 -14.56
N PRO A 33 1.43 -42.28 -14.13
CA PRO A 33 1.29 -42.00 -12.70
C PRO A 33 0.20 -42.91 -12.14
N ASP A 34 0.41 -43.46 -10.94
CA ASP A 34 -0.59 -44.34 -10.33
C ASP A 34 -1.87 -43.52 -10.07
N PHE A 35 -3.04 -44.11 -10.31
CA PHE A 35 -4.32 -43.40 -10.16
C PHE A 35 -4.46 -42.87 -8.73
N MET A 36 -4.01 -43.67 -7.74
CA MET A 36 -4.01 -43.29 -6.33
C MET A 36 -3.03 -42.14 -6.03
N GLU A 37 -1.84 -42.13 -6.62
CA GLU A 37 -0.87 -41.03 -6.49
C GLU A 37 -1.44 -39.71 -7.07
N THR A 38 -2.11 -39.81 -8.21
CA THR A 38 -2.79 -38.68 -8.86
C THR A 38 -3.94 -38.15 -7.99
N LEU A 39 -4.77 -39.03 -7.44
CA LEU A 39 -5.93 -38.68 -6.61
C LEU A 39 -5.49 -38.06 -5.27
N VAL A 40 -4.47 -38.62 -4.62
CA VAL A 40 -3.85 -38.04 -3.42
C VAL A 40 -3.25 -36.66 -3.71
N THR A 41 -2.56 -36.50 -4.84
CA THR A 41 -2.00 -35.19 -5.25
C THR A 41 -3.10 -34.16 -5.50
N TRP A 42 -4.22 -34.54 -6.12
CA TRP A 42 -5.37 -33.67 -6.32
C TRP A 42 -6.06 -33.30 -5.01
N ALA A 43 -6.28 -34.27 -4.12
CA ALA A 43 -6.87 -34.04 -2.80
C ALA A 43 -6.01 -33.08 -1.95
N PHE A 44 -4.69 -33.29 -1.91
CA PHE A 44 -3.77 -32.37 -1.25
C PHE A 44 -3.77 -30.98 -1.88
N LYS A 45 -3.80 -30.87 -3.21
CA LYS A 45 -3.89 -29.56 -3.89
C LYS A 45 -5.19 -28.84 -3.53
N ILE A 46 -6.34 -29.52 -3.56
CA ILE A 46 -7.63 -28.91 -3.19
C ILE A 46 -7.63 -28.48 -1.72
N LEU A 47 -7.13 -29.32 -0.81
CA LEU A 47 -7.05 -29.03 0.62
C LEU A 47 -6.10 -27.85 0.92
N THR A 48 -4.98 -27.74 0.20
CA THR A 48 -3.99 -26.67 0.39
C THR A 48 -4.28 -25.41 -0.42
N PHE A 49 -5.18 -25.45 -1.41
CA PHE A 49 -5.52 -24.32 -2.28
C PHE A 49 -5.96 -23.05 -1.52
N PRO A 50 -6.80 -23.11 -0.46
CA PRO A 50 -7.12 -21.94 0.35
C PRO A 50 -5.89 -21.34 1.05
N LEU A 51 -5.01 -22.19 1.61
CA LEU A 51 -3.76 -21.75 2.24
C LEU A 51 -2.77 -21.16 1.21
N TRP A 52 -2.75 -21.68 -0.01
CA TRP A 52 -1.95 -21.15 -1.11
C TRP A 52 -2.46 -19.77 -1.58
N ILE A 53 -3.77 -19.56 -1.68
CA ILE A 53 -4.35 -18.24 -1.95
C ILE A 53 -3.94 -17.25 -0.86
N VAL A 54 -4.14 -17.62 0.42
CA VAL A 54 -3.79 -16.76 1.56
C VAL A 54 -2.30 -16.40 1.54
N THR A 55 -1.40 -17.38 1.45
CA THR A 55 0.05 -17.12 1.40
C THR A 55 0.48 -16.30 0.19
N THR A 56 -0.17 -16.47 -0.98
CA THR A 56 0.09 -15.66 -2.17
C THR A 56 -0.38 -14.20 -1.99
N VAL A 57 -1.59 -13.99 -1.42
CA VAL A 57 -2.12 -12.64 -1.14
C VAL A 57 -1.26 -11.93 -0.10
N PHE A 58 -0.93 -12.59 1.02
CA PHE A 58 -0.05 -12.03 2.05
C PHE A 58 1.34 -11.76 1.48
N GLY A 59 1.91 -12.64 0.66
CA GLY A 59 3.18 -12.40 -0.03
C GLY A 59 3.16 -11.15 -0.91
N GLN A 60 2.08 -10.96 -1.69
CA GLN A 60 1.89 -9.78 -2.55
C GLN A 60 1.67 -8.48 -1.76
N LEU A 61 1.06 -8.53 -0.57
CA LEU A 61 0.80 -7.35 0.27
C LEU A 61 1.98 -6.98 1.19
N LEU A 62 2.76 -7.96 1.65
CA LEU A 62 3.86 -7.77 2.61
C LEU A 62 5.22 -7.54 1.95
N THR A 63 5.40 -7.90 0.69
CA THR A 63 6.68 -7.71 -0.04
C THR A 63 6.76 -6.30 -0.59
N PRO A 64 7.70 -5.43 -0.15
CA PRO A 64 7.83 -4.07 -0.67
C PRO A 64 8.12 -4.07 -2.18
N GLY A 65 7.44 -3.20 -2.92
CA GLY A 65 7.56 -3.11 -4.39
C GLY A 65 6.77 -4.18 -5.16
N ALA A 66 6.12 -5.14 -4.48
CA ALA A 66 5.15 -6.02 -5.13
C ALA A 66 3.90 -5.24 -5.56
N ALA A 67 3.12 -5.81 -6.50
CA ALA A 67 1.93 -5.16 -7.02
C ALA A 67 0.86 -4.96 -5.94
N GLY A 68 0.67 -5.95 -5.05
CA GLY A 68 -0.27 -5.85 -3.93
C GLY A 68 0.11 -4.76 -2.93
N ALA A 69 1.37 -4.72 -2.49
CA ALA A 69 1.88 -3.70 -1.58
C ALA A 69 1.75 -2.29 -2.18
N THR A 70 2.19 -2.11 -3.43
CA THR A 70 2.08 -0.82 -4.15
C THR A 70 0.62 -0.37 -4.29
N PHE A 71 -0.31 -1.29 -4.54
CA PHE A 71 -1.75 -0.99 -4.56
C PHE A 71 -2.27 -0.59 -3.17
N LEU A 72 -1.91 -1.35 -2.12
CA LEU A 72 -2.29 -1.07 -0.74
C LEU A 72 -1.82 0.32 -0.29
N GLY A 73 -0.59 0.72 -0.66
CA GLY A 73 -0.06 2.06 -0.36
C GLY A 73 -0.89 3.18 -0.98
N LYS A 74 -1.35 3.00 -2.22
CA LYS A 74 -2.24 3.97 -2.88
C LYS A 74 -3.63 4.01 -2.26
N VAL A 75 -4.19 2.86 -1.88
CA VAL A 75 -5.48 2.78 -1.18
C VAL A 75 -5.39 3.47 0.20
N LEU A 76 -4.29 3.25 0.93
CA LEU A 76 -4.02 3.91 2.20
C LEU A 76 -3.90 5.44 2.04
N PHE A 77 -3.17 5.91 1.02
CA PHE A 77 -3.07 7.34 0.71
C PHE A 77 -4.45 7.95 0.40
N ILE A 78 -5.24 7.33 -0.49
CA ILE A 78 -6.60 7.80 -0.82
C ILE A 78 -7.50 7.81 0.43
N PHE A 79 -7.42 6.80 1.29
CA PHE A 79 -8.16 6.76 2.55
C PHE A 79 -7.79 7.92 3.49
N LEU A 80 -6.50 8.24 3.63
CA LEU A 80 -6.01 9.34 4.44
C LEU A 80 -6.37 10.73 3.85
N VAL A 81 -6.43 10.86 2.53
CA VAL A 81 -7.01 12.05 1.86
C VAL A 81 -8.48 12.22 2.24
N VAL A 82 -9.29 11.16 2.13
CA VAL A 82 -10.71 11.22 2.50
C VAL A 82 -10.91 11.53 4.00
N LEU A 83 -10.08 10.96 4.87
CA LEU A 83 -10.14 11.16 6.32
C LEU A 83 -9.79 12.61 6.72
N SER A 84 -8.74 13.20 6.13
CA SER A 84 -8.41 14.63 6.26
C SER A 84 -9.52 15.53 5.71
N SER A 85 -10.15 15.15 4.59
CA SER A 85 -11.17 15.97 3.90
C SER A 85 -12.42 16.27 4.73
N ASP A 86 -12.72 15.46 5.75
CA ASP A 86 -13.78 15.70 6.73
C ASP A 86 -13.65 17.07 7.42
N SER A 87 -12.42 17.53 7.64
CA SER A 87 -12.14 18.84 8.26
C SER A 87 -12.65 20.00 7.40
N TYR A 88 -12.38 19.98 6.09
CA TYR A 88 -12.86 21.01 5.16
C TYR A 88 -14.36 20.86 4.87
N TRP A 89 -14.88 19.63 4.85
CA TRP A 89 -16.30 19.34 4.71
C TRP A 89 -17.13 20.00 5.83
N GLN A 90 -16.65 19.89 7.07
CA GLN A 90 -17.27 20.54 8.22
C GLN A 90 -17.04 22.06 8.23
N VAL A 91 -15.81 22.56 8.01
CA VAL A 91 -15.50 23.99 8.12
C VAL A 91 -16.04 24.83 6.95
N LEU A 92 -15.84 24.38 5.70
CA LEU A 92 -16.16 25.18 4.52
C LEU A 92 -17.65 25.08 4.12
N PHE A 93 -18.28 23.93 4.37
CA PHE A 93 -19.66 23.66 3.94
C PHE A 93 -20.63 23.42 5.09
N GLN A 94 -20.20 23.65 6.35
CA GLN A 94 -21.01 23.47 7.57
C GLN A 94 -21.77 22.13 7.61
N SER A 95 -21.21 21.11 6.96
CA SER A 95 -21.88 19.85 6.71
C SER A 95 -21.60 18.87 7.85
N LYS A 96 -22.51 17.91 8.04
CA LYS A 96 -22.38 16.92 9.13
C LYS A 96 -21.09 16.11 8.96
N PRO A 97 -20.39 15.77 10.05
CA PRO A 97 -19.20 14.93 10.02
C PRO A 97 -19.35 13.70 9.13
N LEU A 98 -18.29 13.38 8.40
CA LEU A 98 -18.26 12.23 7.51
C LEU A 98 -18.27 10.89 8.25
N PHE A 99 -17.88 10.87 9.53
CA PHE A 99 -17.58 9.63 10.26
C PHE A 99 -18.00 9.69 11.75
N PRO A 100 -18.22 8.53 12.41
CA PRO A 100 -18.86 8.47 13.74
C PRO A 100 -17.92 8.53 14.97
N TRP A 101 -16.62 8.80 14.82
CA TRP A 101 -15.64 8.45 15.85
C TRP A 101 -15.82 9.13 17.23
N TYR A 102 -16.27 10.38 17.25
CA TYR A 102 -16.47 11.20 18.46
C TYR A 102 -17.67 12.16 18.28
N GLU A 103 -18.46 11.96 17.22
CA GLU A 103 -19.54 12.85 16.80
C GLU A 103 -20.89 12.23 17.14
N THR A 104 -21.75 12.97 17.83
CA THR A 104 -23.11 12.52 18.16
C THR A 104 -24.03 12.47 16.94
N SER A 105 -23.67 13.17 15.86
CA SER A 105 -24.36 13.09 14.57
C SER A 105 -23.34 13.09 13.43
N TRP A 106 -23.51 12.16 12.49
CA TRP A 106 -22.63 12.00 11.33
C TRP A 106 -23.44 11.65 10.07
N THR A 107 -22.76 11.57 8.93
CA THR A 107 -23.36 11.34 7.60
C THR A 107 -24.08 9.99 7.49
N GLY A 108 -23.70 8.99 8.28
CA GLY A 108 -24.40 7.71 8.36
C GLY A 108 -24.44 6.97 7.02
N TRP A 109 -25.59 6.38 6.72
CA TRP A 109 -25.84 5.74 5.42
C TRP A 109 -25.88 6.71 4.22
N GLY A 110 -25.80 8.02 4.45
CA GLY A 110 -25.71 9.05 3.38
C GLY A 110 -24.48 8.92 2.48
N TRP A 111 -23.48 8.13 2.88
CA TRP A 111 -22.38 7.69 2.01
C TRP A 111 -22.83 6.85 0.82
N LEU A 112 -23.81 5.96 1.00
CA LEU A 112 -24.16 4.97 0.00
C LEU A 112 -25.24 5.48 -0.97
N PRO A 113 -25.26 4.97 -2.21
CA PRO A 113 -26.43 5.07 -3.06
C PRO A 113 -27.64 4.44 -2.36
N SER A 114 -28.72 5.21 -2.23
CA SER A 114 -30.00 4.78 -1.68
C SER A 114 -31.03 4.66 -2.80
N LEU A 115 -31.75 3.54 -2.81
CA LEU A 115 -32.89 3.32 -3.69
C LEU A 115 -34.17 3.60 -2.89
N SER A 116 -34.85 4.69 -3.22
CA SER A 116 -36.20 4.98 -2.75
C SER A 116 -37.21 4.28 -3.67
N LEU A 117 -38.08 3.44 -3.10
CA LEU A 117 -39.15 2.79 -3.85
C LEU A 117 -40.37 3.70 -4.04
N PHE A 118 -40.73 4.49 -3.03
CA PHE A 118 -41.88 5.40 -3.06
C PHE A 118 -41.58 6.71 -2.30
N PRO A 119 -41.51 7.87 -2.98
CA PRO A 119 -41.49 8.02 -4.45
C PRO A 119 -40.27 7.33 -5.07
N PRO A 120 -40.38 6.78 -6.30
CA PRO A 120 -39.27 6.10 -6.96
C PRO A 120 -38.14 7.08 -7.25
N GLY A 121 -36.94 6.79 -6.74
CA GLY A 121 -35.78 7.66 -6.90
C GLY A 121 -34.47 7.00 -6.52
N ILE A 122 -33.39 7.36 -7.22
CA ILE A 122 -32.03 6.92 -6.91
C ILE A 122 -31.28 8.13 -6.34
N GLY A 123 -31.01 8.13 -5.04
CA GLY A 123 -30.01 9.02 -4.46
C GLY A 123 -28.65 8.36 -4.56
N LEU A 124 -27.64 8.98 -5.17
CA LEU A 124 -26.26 8.43 -5.17
C LEU A 124 -25.51 8.74 -3.86
N GLY A 125 -26.21 9.23 -2.84
CA GLY A 125 -25.62 9.65 -1.58
C GLY A 125 -24.58 10.75 -1.77
N LEU A 126 -23.51 10.67 -1.00
CA LEU A 126 -22.38 11.59 -1.04
C LEU A 126 -21.68 11.62 -2.42
N PHE A 127 -21.75 10.54 -3.20
CA PHE A 127 -21.20 10.46 -4.55
C PHE A 127 -21.98 11.26 -5.61
N ALA A 128 -23.17 11.79 -5.29
CA ALA A 128 -23.81 12.81 -6.12
C ALA A 128 -23.39 14.25 -5.75
N ASN A 129 -22.71 14.45 -4.61
CA ASN A 129 -22.51 15.80 -4.09
C ASN A 129 -21.19 16.44 -4.61
N PRO A 130 -21.24 17.49 -5.44
CA PRO A 130 -20.04 18.14 -5.95
C PRO A 130 -19.17 18.78 -4.85
N THR A 131 -19.74 19.19 -3.71
CA THR A 131 -18.94 19.77 -2.62
C THR A 131 -18.05 18.73 -1.94
N PHE A 132 -18.45 17.45 -1.93
CA PHE A 132 -17.65 16.37 -1.36
C PHE A 132 -16.38 16.12 -2.19
N TYR A 133 -16.53 16.08 -3.52
CA TYR A 133 -15.38 16.01 -4.45
C TYR A 133 -14.48 17.24 -4.33
N LEU A 134 -15.04 18.43 -4.08
CA LEU A 134 -14.26 19.64 -3.84
C LEU A 134 -13.45 19.55 -2.52
N CYS A 135 -14.01 19.02 -1.44
CA CYS A 135 -13.28 18.75 -0.19
C CYS A 135 -12.13 17.76 -0.40
N ILE A 136 -12.38 16.66 -1.13
CA ILE A 136 -11.34 15.68 -1.48
C ILE A 136 -10.26 16.34 -2.35
N ALA A 137 -10.63 17.17 -3.33
CA ALA A 137 -9.67 17.85 -4.20
C ALA A 137 -8.79 18.85 -3.42
N ILE A 138 -9.38 19.63 -2.49
CA ILE A 138 -8.65 20.54 -1.60
C ILE A 138 -7.66 19.75 -0.74
N SER A 139 -8.13 18.68 -0.06
CA SER A 139 -7.30 17.80 0.76
C SER A 139 -6.14 17.21 -0.06
N PHE A 140 -6.43 16.62 -1.22
CA PHE A 140 -5.44 16.03 -2.10
C PHE A 140 -4.36 17.04 -2.51
N VAL A 141 -4.73 18.26 -2.89
CA VAL A 141 -3.77 19.31 -3.27
C VAL A 141 -2.89 19.69 -2.08
N ILE A 142 -3.49 19.95 -0.90
CA ILE A 142 -2.76 20.31 0.32
C ILE A 142 -1.75 19.21 0.69
N GLN A 143 -2.21 17.97 0.81
CA GLN A 143 -1.38 16.83 1.16
C GLN A 143 -0.24 16.59 0.16
N MET A 144 -0.45 16.87 -1.13
CA MET A 144 0.60 16.75 -2.15
C MET A 144 1.72 17.79 -2.00
N PHE A 145 1.43 18.99 -1.47
CA PHE A 145 2.46 20.00 -1.18
C PHE A 145 3.21 19.71 0.12
N GLU A 146 2.50 19.35 1.18
CA GLU A 146 3.09 19.00 2.48
C GLU A 146 3.99 17.77 2.37
N SER A 147 3.50 16.71 1.72
CA SER A 147 4.29 15.50 1.50
C SER A 147 5.48 15.71 0.55
N ALA A 148 5.38 16.64 -0.41
CA ALA A 148 6.51 17.02 -1.27
C ALA A 148 7.59 17.79 -0.48
N PHE A 149 7.20 18.66 0.46
CA PHE A 149 8.14 19.32 1.37
C PHE A 149 8.87 18.31 2.25
N VAL A 150 8.13 17.45 2.96
CA VAL A 150 8.69 16.46 3.91
C VAL A 150 9.60 15.44 3.23
N THR A 151 9.25 14.99 2.03
CA THR A 151 10.06 14.00 1.30
C THR A 151 11.12 14.60 0.37
N GLY A 152 11.19 15.92 0.23
CA GLY A 152 12.09 16.61 -0.71
C GLY A 152 11.76 16.37 -2.20
N ASP A 153 10.58 15.81 -2.51
CA ASP A 153 10.15 15.56 -3.89
C ASP A 153 9.99 16.87 -4.67
N LYS A 154 10.41 16.89 -5.94
CA LYS A 154 10.17 18.04 -6.82
C LYS A 154 8.69 18.16 -7.19
N PHE A 155 8.04 19.22 -6.74
CA PHE A 155 6.67 19.54 -7.14
C PHE A 155 6.64 20.48 -8.36
N GLY A 156 6.49 19.90 -9.55
CA GLY A 156 6.45 20.65 -10.81
C GLY A 156 7.75 21.42 -11.08
N LYS A 157 7.62 22.73 -11.34
CA LYS A 157 8.75 23.66 -11.56
C LYS A 157 9.07 24.55 -10.36
N LEU A 158 8.46 24.30 -9.20
CA LEU A 158 8.61 25.16 -8.02
C LEU A 158 9.97 24.95 -7.34
N ASN A 159 10.53 26.04 -6.80
CA ASN A 159 11.75 26.00 -5.99
C ASN A 159 11.44 25.35 -4.62
N PRO A 160 12.30 24.47 -4.08
CA PRO A 160 12.13 23.89 -2.74
C PRO A 160 11.79 24.90 -1.63
N LYS A 161 12.34 26.12 -1.68
CA LYS A 161 11.99 27.18 -0.71
C LYS A 161 10.53 27.63 -0.79
N MET A 162 9.95 27.66 -2.00
CA MET A 162 8.54 27.97 -2.20
C MET A 162 7.64 26.81 -1.76
N ILE A 163 8.06 25.57 -2.06
CA ILE A 163 7.33 24.37 -1.62
C ILE A 163 7.24 24.34 -0.09
N GLY A 164 8.35 24.60 0.62
CA GLY A 164 8.35 24.68 2.09
C GLY A 164 7.51 25.83 2.64
N LEU A 165 7.52 27.02 2.02
CA LEU A 165 6.67 28.14 2.44
C LEU A 165 5.17 27.80 2.28
N ILE A 166 4.79 27.15 1.18
CA ILE A 166 3.42 26.70 0.92
C ILE A 166 3.02 25.60 1.92
N ALA A 167 3.89 24.62 2.18
CA ALA A 167 3.64 23.55 3.14
C ALA A 167 3.43 24.09 4.58
N ILE A 168 4.23 25.06 5.02
CA ILE A 168 4.04 25.70 6.35
C ILE A 168 2.69 26.43 6.41
N ALA A 169 2.29 27.13 5.34
CA ALA A 169 0.99 27.79 5.28
C ALA A 169 -0.17 26.78 5.29
N PHE A 170 -0.02 25.62 4.64
CA PHE A 170 -1.00 24.55 4.64
C PHE A 170 -1.09 23.82 5.99
N TRP A 171 0.01 23.48 6.66
CA TRP A 171 -0.06 22.96 8.03
C TRP A 171 -0.75 23.95 8.99
N GLY A 172 -0.47 25.25 8.85
CA GLY A 172 -1.19 26.27 9.61
C GLY A 172 -2.70 26.26 9.34
N PHE A 173 -3.09 26.14 8.07
CA PHE A 173 -4.49 26.01 7.66
C PHE A 173 -5.14 24.70 8.17
N ASP A 174 -4.45 23.57 8.12
CA ASP A 174 -4.94 22.27 8.58
C ASP A 174 -5.07 22.21 10.10
N ILE A 175 -4.14 22.78 10.86
CA ILE A 175 -4.30 22.98 12.31
C ILE A 175 -5.56 23.80 12.59
N ILE A 176 -5.75 24.93 11.90
CA ILE A 176 -6.95 25.76 12.09
C ILE A 176 -8.22 24.99 11.70
N ALA A 177 -8.25 24.32 10.55
CA ALA A 177 -9.43 23.63 10.04
C ALA A 177 -9.81 22.39 10.89
N THR A 178 -8.84 21.61 11.35
CA THR A 178 -9.08 20.41 12.19
C THR A 178 -9.58 20.80 13.58
N PHE A 179 -9.00 21.82 14.23
CA PHE A 179 -9.47 22.28 15.54
C PHE A 179 -10.74 23.16 15.47
N ALA A 180 -11.01 23.83 14.34
CA ALA A 180 -12.26 24.57 14.12
C ALA A 180 -13.45 23.66 13.82
N SER A 181 -13.26 22.58 13.05
CA SER A 181 -14.29 21.53 12.89
C SER A 181 -14.51 20.79 14.22
N ARG A 182 -13.42 20.36 14.86
CA ARG A 182 -13.45 19.44 16.00
C ARG A 182 -12.71 20.03 17.18
N ASN A 183 -13.39 20.95 17.87
CA ASN A 183 -12.87 21.56 19.09
C ASN A 183 -12.89 20.55 20.25
N PRO A 184 -11.74 20.13 20.82
CA PRO A 184 -11.70 19.15 21.91
C PRO A 184 -12.31 19.68 23.21
N TRP A 185 -12.42 21.00 23.38
CA TRP A 185 -12.97 21.62 24.59
C TRP A 185 -14.51 21.58 24.67
N ARG A 186 -15.20 21.01 23.66
CA ARG A 186 -16.65 20.81 23.70
C ARG A 186 -17.07 19.57 24.50
N TYR A 187 -16.14 18.67 24.83
CA TYR A 187 -16.43 17.45 25.59
C TYR A 187 -16.12 17.62 27.07
N THR A 188 -16.95 17.02 27.93
CA THR A 188 -16.73 16.98 29.38
C THR A 188 -15.96 15.73 29.82
N ASP A 189 -16.02 14.65 29.04
CA ASP A 189 -15.33 13.38 29.31
C ASP A 189 -13.85 13.46 28.87
N PRO A 190 -12.88 13.34 29.80
CA PRO A 190 -11.46 13.39 29.49
C PRO A 190 -11.01 12.36 28.44
N GLN A 191 -11.67 11.21 28.35
CA GLN A 191 -11.35 10.20 27.33
C GLN A 191 -11.72 10.69 25.92
N GLN A 192 -12.86 11.36 25.77
CA GLN A 192 -13.28 11.95 24.49
C GLN A 192 -12.40 13.13 24.08
N VAL A 193 -12.00 13.98 25.05
CA VAL A 193 -11.03 15.06 24.83
C VAL A 193 -9.72 14.51 24.25
N LEU A 194 -9.14 13.48 24.88
CA LEU A 194 -7.91 12.86 24.43
C LEU A 194 -8.05 12.24 23.03
N MET A 195 -9.12 11.48 22.79
CA MET A 195 -9.37 10.85 21.48
C MET A 195 -9.57 11.88 20.36
N CYS A 196 -10.22 13.02 20.65
CA CYS A 196 -10.37 14.12 19.70
C CYS A 196 -9.03 14.79 19.37
N ILE A 197 -8.15 15.00 20.38
CA ILE A 197 -6.81 15.56 20.16
C ILE A 197 -5.97 14.61 19.31
N LEU A 198 -5.94 13.32 19.66
CA LEU A 198 -5.22 12.29 18.89
C LEU A 198 -5.72 12.20 17.44
N PHE A 199 -7.04 12.25 17.24
CA PHE A 199 -7.62 12.25 15.90
C PHE A 199 -7.25 13.50 15.10
N ASN A 200 -7.30 14.70 15.71
CA ASN A 200 -6.92 15.93 15.01
C ASN A 200 -5.44 15.91 14.59
N VAL A 201 -4.54 15.49 15.49
CA VAL A 201 -3.11 15.30 15.18
C VAL A 201 -2.93 14.29 14.04
N PHE A 202 -3.67 13.17 14.07
CA PHE A 202 -3.65 12.18 12.99
C PHE A 202 -4.16 12.73 11.65
N THR A 203 -5.23 13.55 11.64
CA THR A 203 -5.70 14.20 10.40
C THR A 203 -4.70 15.15 9.77
N ILE A 204 -3.93 15.88 10.59
CA ILE A 204 -2.86 16.77 10.09
C ILE A 204 -1.71 15.93 9.52
N ALA A 205 -1.33 14.83 10.17
CA ALA A 205 -0.27 13.94 9.71
C ALA A 205 -0.64 13.04 8.51
N CYS A 206 -1.90 13.05 8.05
CA CYS A 206 -2.38 12.20 6.96
C CYS A 206 -1.56 12.34 5.67
N ALA A 207 -1.12 13.56 5.34
CA ALA A 207 -0.28 13.84 4.17
C ALA A 207 1.04 13.05 4.20
N GLU A 208 1.74 13.14 5.32
CA GLU A 208 3.05 12.54 5.54
C GLU A 208 2.93 11.02 5.58
N LEU A 209 2.01 10.52 6.41
CA LEU A 209 1.78 9.10 6.65
C LEU A 209 1.33 8.38 5.38
N GLY A 210 0.47 8.99 4.57
CA GLY A 210 0.00 8.41 3.33
C GLY A 210 1.07 8.34 2.25
N ARG A 211 1.85 9.42 2.04
CA ARG A 211 2.97 9.45 1.09
C ARG A 211 4.10 8.52 1.51
N TRP A 212 4.44 8.51 2.80
CA TRP A 212 5.44 7.61 3.36
C TRP A 212 5.01 6.15 3.22
N GLY A 213 3.76 5.83 3.58
CA GLY A 213 3.17 4.51 3.39
C GLY A 213 3.18 4.04 1.93
N GLU A 214 2.83 4.92 0.98
CA GLU A 214 2.95 4.61 -0.45
C GLU A 214 4.40 4.32 -0.85
N LYS A 215 5.37 5.15 -0.46
CA LYS A 215 6.79 4.97 -0.80
C LYS A 215 7.34 3.66 -0.24
N VAL A 216 7.13 3.40 1.06
CA VAL A 216 7.57 2.18 1.75
C VAL A 216 6.98 0.92 1.10
N LEU A 217 5.67 0.90 0.86
CA LEU A 217 5.01 -0.27 0.25
C LEU A 217 5.35 -0.43 -1.24
N ALA A 218 5.67 0.65 -1.95
CA ALA A 218 6.21 0.62 -3.30
C ALA A 218 7.72 0.25 -3.36
N GLY A 219 8.37 -0.04 -2.23
CA GLY A 219 9.79 -0.40 -2.19
C GLY A 219 10.73 0.76 -2.54
N LYS A 220 10.27 2.00 -2.41
CA LYS A 220 11.05 3.22 -2.68
C LYS A 220 11.53 3.80 -1.35
N GLN A 221 12.84 3.90 -1.19
CA GLN A 221 13.50 4.67 -0.13
C GLN A 221 13.72 6.11 -0.63
#